data_AF-A0A932L6X3-F1
#
_entry.id   AF-A0A932L6X3-F1
#
_cell.length_a   1.000
_cell.length_b   1.000
_cell.length_c   1.000
_cell.angle_alpha   90.00
_cell.angle_beta   90.00
_cell.angle_gamma   90.00
#
_symmetry.space_group_name_H-M   'P 1'
#
loop_
_entity.id
_entity.type
_entity.pdbx_description
1 polymer ?
#
loop_
_entity_poly.entity_id
_entity_poly.type
_entity_poly.pdbx_seq_one_letter_code
_entity_poly.pdbx_strand_id
1 'polypeptide(L)'
;YLVIRLGDLVVRGAIFKVFTSGIKSVMFLIEMAVFAYPIFVLSSPANRKRLSKLLAAALSMLTGAILYRIDAFLVAYDTGPGWHYFPSAPEMMVTIGVIAIEVLAYIIFVRKFPILPGHSTSSAAE
;
A
#
# COMPACT_ATOMS: atom_id res chain seq x y z
N TYR A 1 3.10 -10.64 2.46
CA TYR A 1 2.47 -9.81 3.51
C TYR A 1 1.45 -10.61 4.31
N LEU A 2 0.26 -10.94 3.76
CA LEU A 2 -0.86 -11.57 4.49
C LEU A 2 -0.46 -12.80 5.33
N VAL A 3 0.25 -13.76 4.74
CA VAL A 3 0.70 -14.98 5.43
C VAL A 3 1.60 -14.65 6.62
N ILE A 4 2.58 -13.77 6.42
CA ILE A 4 3.51 -13.34 7.48
C ILE A 4 2.75 -12.60 8.57
N ARG A 5 1.82 -11.71 8.20
CA ARG A 5 1.03 -10.90 9.13
C ARG A 5 0.13 -11.76 10.02
N LEU A 6 -0.56 -12.74 9.45
CA LEU A 6 -1.37 -13.69 10.20
C LEU A 6 -0.50 -14.65 11.02
N GLY A 7 0.64 -15.09 10.47
CA GLY A 7 1.61 -15.94 11.16
C GLY A 7 2.16 -15.27 12.42
N ASP A 8 2.52 -13.99 12.35
CA ASP A 8 2.98 -13.21 13.51
C ASP A 8 1.91 -13.14 14.62
N LEU A 9 0.63 -12.97 14.27
CA LEU A 9 -0.47 -13.00 15.24
C LEU A 9 -0.64 -14.37 15.89
N VAL A 10 -0.46 -15.46 15.14
CA VAL A 10 -0.51 -16.83 15.68
C VAL A 10 0.65 -17.07 16.63
N VAL A 11 1.89 -16.72 16.24
CA VAL A 11 3.08 -16.86 17.07
C VAL A 11 2.97 -16.07 18.38
N ARG A 12 2.35 -14.89 18.34
CA ARG A 12 2.10 -14.06 19.54
C ARG A 12 0.88 -14.49 20.36
N GLY A 13 0.16 -15.53 19.95
CA GLY A 13 -1.09 -15.97 20.60
C GLY A 13 -2.21 -14.91 20.54
N ALA A 14 -2.12 -13.96 19.61
CA ALA A 14 -3.01 -12.80 19.52
C ALA A 14 -4.10 -12.96 18.44
N ILE A 15 -4.19 -14.11 17.77
CA ILE A 15 -5.10 -14.31 16.63
C ILE A 15 -6.58 -14.02 16.98
N PHE A 16 -7.02 -14.33 18.20
CA PHE A 16 -8.40 -14.04 18.63
C PHE A 16 -8.66 -12.55 18.85
N LYS A 17 -7.61 -11.73 19.09
CA LYS A 17 -7.73 -10.27 19.22
C LYS A 17 -8.23 -9.62 17.94
N VAL A 18 -8.08 -10.30 16.80
CA VAL A 18 -8.64 -9.87 15.51
C VAL A 18 -10.16 -9.71 15.57
N PHE A 19 -10.87 -10.37 16.49
CA PHE A 19 -12.33 -10.28 16.61
C PHE A 19 -12.82 -9.57 17.88
N THR A 20 -11.95 -9.38 18.88
CA THR A 20 -12.37 -8.89 20.21
C THR A 20 -11.89 -7.48 20.53
N SER A 21 -11.10 -6.83 19.67
CA SER A 21 -10.42 -5.56 19.95
C SER A 21 -11.15 -4.32 19.41
N GLY A 22 -12.45 -4.43 19.10
CA GLY A 22 -13.29 -3.31 18.67
C GLY A 22 -12.80 -2.65 17.37
N ILE A 23 -12.50 -1.36 17.40
CA ILE A 23 -12.06 -0.61 16.21
C ILE A 23 -10.76 -1.16 15.59
N LYS A 24 -9.83 -1.66 16.42
CA LYS A 24 -8.57 -2.27 15.96
C LYS A 24 -8.83 -3.52 15.10
N SER A 25 -9.85 -4.30 15.47
CA SER A 25 -10.30 -5.48 14.73
C SER A 25 -10.85 -5.11 13.36
N VAL A 26 -11.72 -4.10 13.29
CA VAL A 26 -12.33 -3.65 12.03
C VAL A 26 -11.27 -3.13 11.07
N MET A 27 -10.38 -2.25 11.55
CA MET A 27 -9.32 -1.68 10.72
C MET A 27 -8.36 -2.74 10.18
N PHE A 28 -7.95 -3.69 11.04
CA PHE A 28 -7.12 -4.81 10.62
C PHE A 28 -7.79 -5.67 9.53
N LEU A 29 -9.09 -5.96 9.66
CA LEU A 29 -9.82 -6.74 8.65
C LEU A 29 -9.93 -5.99 7.31
N ILE A 30 -10.14 -4.67 7.36
CA ILE A 30 -10.13 -3.82 6.15
C ILE A 30 -8.75 -3.85 5.50
N GLU A 31 -7.67 -3.65 6.27
CA GLU A 31 -6.29 -3.74 5.79
C GLU A 31 -6.04 -5.09 5.08
N MET A 32 -6.41 -6.19 5.74
CA MET A 32 -6.27 -7.54 5.21
C MET A 32 -7.04 -7.74 3.90
N ALA A 33 -8.27 -7.23 3.81
CA ALA A 33 -9.09 -7.30 2.60
C ALA A 33 -8.46 -6.48 1.44
N VAL A 34 -7.97 -5.28 1.73
CA VAL A 34 -7.33 -4.39 0.75
C VAL A 34 -6.04 -5.01 0.19
N PHE A 35 -5.25 -5.69 1.02
CA PHE A 35 -4.08 -6.44 0.55
C PHE A 35 -4.42 -7.77 -0.14
N ALA A 36 -5.57 -8.38 0.16
CA ALA A 36 -6.04 -9.59 -0.52
C ALA A 36 -6.63 -9.32 -1.91
N TYR A 37 -7.25 -8.15 -2.10
CA TYR A 37 -7.85 -7.74 -3.37
C TYR A 37 -6.95 -7.91 -4.62
N PRO A 38 -5.69 -7.41 -4.65
CA PRO A 38 -4.83 -7.57 -5.81
C PRO A 38 -4.52 -9.03 -6.13
N ILE A 39 -4.41 -9.90 -5.12
CA ILE A 39 -4.18 -11.35 -5.32
C ILE A 39 -5.37 -11.95 -6.07
N PHE A 40 -6.59 -11.62 -5.64
CA PHE A 40 -7.80 -12.11 -6.29
C PHE A 40 -7.94 -11.57 -7.72
N VAL A 41 -7.79 -10.26 -7.91
CA VAL A 41 -7.95 -9.63 -9.23
C VAL A 41 -6.89 -10.11 -10.21
N LEU A 42 -5.64 -10.17 -9.80
CA LEU A 42 -4.52 -10.55 -10.65
C LEU A 42 -4.33 -12.07 -10.75
N SER A 43 -5.09 -12.90 -10.04
CA SER A 43 -5.03 -14.36 -10.25
C SER A 43 -5.46 -14.76 -11.67
N SER A 44 -6.44 -14.06 -12.25
CA SER A 44 -6.97 -14.34 -13.58
C SER A 44 -6.12 -13.72 -14.70
N PRO A 45 -5.66 -14.52 -15.70
CA PRO A 45 -4.94 -14.00 -16.86
C PRO A 45 -5.73 -12.96 -17.66
N ALA A 46 -7.06 -13.07 -17.70
CA ALA A 46 -7.92 -12.11 -18.41
C ALA A 46 -7.91 -10.73 -17.74
N ASN A 47 -7.91 -10.69 -16.41
CA ASN A 47 -7.88 -9.43 -15.65
C ASN A 47 -6.55 -8.71 -15.78
N ARG A 48 -5.43 -9.45 -15.93
CA ARG A 48 -4.09 -8.87 -16.12
C ARG A 48 -3.96 -8.06 -17.42
N LYS A 49 -4.83 -8.31 -18.40
CA LYS A 49 -4.83 -7.57 -19.68
C LYS A 49 -5.70 -6.31 -19.64
N ARG A 50 -6.50 -6.13 -18.57
CA ARG A 50 -7.42 -4.99 -18.44
C ARG A 50 -6.76 -3.89 -17.61
N LEU A 51 -6.46 -2.76 -18.24
CA LEU A 51 -5.81 -1.61 -17.58
C LEU A 51 -6.54 -1.16 -16.31
N SER A 52 -7.88 -1.11 -16.33
CA SER A 52 -8.67 -0.72 -15.15
C SER A 52 -8.49 -1.66 -13.96
N LYS A 53 -8.29 -2.97 -14.21
CA LYS A 53 -8.06 -3.96 -13.16
C LYS A 53 -6.63 -3.89 -12.64
N LEU A 54 -5.65 -3.64 -13.51
CA LEU A 54 -4.27 -3.37 -13.09
C LEU A 54 -4.18 -2.12 -12.22
N LEU A 55 -4.82 -1.02 -12.64
CA LEU A 55 -4.87 0.22 -11.88
C LEU A 55 -5.55 0.03 -10.53
N ALA A 56 -6.71 -0.64 -10.50
CA ALA A 56 -7.41 -0.93 -9.25
C ALA A 56 -6.55 -1.78 -8.30
N ALA A 57 -5.83 -2.78 -8.81
CA ALA A 57 -4.92 -3.59 -8.00
C ALA A 57 -3.75 -2.76 -7.44
N ALA A 58 -3.15 -1.89 -8.25
CA ALA A 58 -2.07 -1.00 -7.82
C ALA A 58 -2.55 0.01 -6.76
N LEU A 59 -3.70 0.64 -6.97
CA LEU A 59 -4.31 1.56 -6.00
C LEU A 59 -4.65 0.83 -4.70
N SER A 60 -5.20 -0.39 -4.78
CA SER A 60 -5.46 -1.21 -3.60
C SER A 60 -4.19 -1.48 -2.80
N MET A 61 -3.07 -1.80 -3.47
CA MET A 61 -1.79 -2.01 -2.79
C MET A 61 -1.28 -0.74 -2.10
N LEU A 62 -1.40 0.42 -2.77
CA LEU A 62 -1.02 1.71 -2.19
C LEU A 62 -1.88 2.05 -0.97
N THR A 63 -3.20 1.89 -1.08
CA THR A 63 -4.14 2.10 0.03
C THR A 63 -3.84 1.16 1.18
N GLY A 64 -3.52 -0.11 0.91
CA GLY A 64 -3.13 -1.07 1.94
C GLY A 64 -1.87 -0.62 2.70
N ALA A 65 -0.86 -0.11 2.00
CA ALA A 65 0.35 0.40 2.63
C ALA A 65 0.08 1.64 3.51
N ILE A 66 -0.82 2.53 3.08
CA ILE A 66 -1.25 3.69 3.86
C ILE A 66 -2.01 3.23 5.11
N LEU A 67 -2.98 2.32 4.96
CA LEU A 67 -3.74 1.77 6.08
C LEU A 67 -2.82 1.11 7.10
N TYR A 68 -1.82 0.34 6.65
CA TYR A 68 -0.84 -0.28 7.55
C TYR A 68 -0.08 0.75 8.38
N ARG A 69 0.28 1.90 7.80
CA ARG A 69 0.91 3.00 8.55
C ARG A 69 -0.06 3.60 9.57
N ILE A 70 -1.30 3.86 9.17
CA ILE A 70 -2.34 4.40 10.07
C ILE A 70 -2.59 3.43 11.23
N ASP A 71 -2.70 2.14 10.93
CA ASP A 71 -2.96 1.11 11.94
C ASP A 71 -1.79 1.02 12.93
N ALA A 72 -0.55 1.03 12.45
CA ALA A 72 0.63 0.96 13.30
C ALA A 72 0.84 2.20 14.18
N PHE A 73 0.61 3.41 13.65
CA PHE A 73 0.99 4.67 14.32
C PHE A 73 -0.18 5.43 14.97
N LEU A 74 -1.43 5.12 14.62
CA LEU A 74 -2.60 5.83 15.15
C LEU A 74 -3.64 4.91 15.79
N VAL A 75 -4.03 3.81 15.13
CA VAL A 75 -5.15 2.98 15.61
C VAL A 75 -4.70 1.98 16.68
N ALA A 76 -3.64 1.23 16.40
CA ALA A 76 -3.12 0.23 17.32
C ALA A 76 -2.06 0.80 18.27
N TYR A 77 -1.61 2.04 18.04
CA TYR A 77 -0.65 2.71 18.89
C TYR A 77 -1.24 3.02 20.27
N ASP A 78 -0.65 2.44 21.31
CA ASP A 78 -1.10 2.57 22.69
C ASP A 78 -0.09 3.41 23.47
N THR A 79 -0.47 4.64 23.79
CA THR A 79 0.36 5.62 24.52
C THR A 79 0.20 5.51 26.04
N GLY A 80 -0.58 4.54 26.54
CA GLY A 80 -0.89 4.43 27.96
C GLY A 80 -1.92 5.47 28.43
N PRO A 81 -2.21 5.52 29.74
CA PRO A 81 -3.30 6.33 30.28
C PRO A 81 -3.05 7.85 30.13
N GLY A 82 -4.06 8.57 29.65
CA GLY A 82 -4.14 10.04 29.68
C GLY A 82 -3.58 10.77 28.46
N TRP A 83 -2.98 10.06 27.49
CA TRP A 83 -2.43 10.66 26.28
C TRP A 83 -2.93 9.92 25.04
N HIS A 84 -3.25 10.70 24.00
CA HIS A 84 -3.55 10.19 22.66
C HIS A 84 -2.64 10.90 21.66
N TYR A 85 -1.90 10.13 20.87
CA TYR A 85 -1.05 10.69 19.82
C TYR A 85 -1.88 11.05 18.59
N PHE A 86 -1.72 12.28 18.12
CA PHE A 86 -2.19 12.71 16.81
C PHE A 86 -1.09 13.56 16.16
N PRO A 87 -0.75 13.32 14.89
CA PRO A 87 0.38 13.97 14.25
C PRO A 87 0.13 15.47 14.13
N SER A 88 1.14 16.24 14.48
CA SER A 88 1.18 17.69 14.31
C SER A 88 1.35 18.07 12.84
N ALA A 89 1.04 19.34 12.50
CA ALA A 89 1.21 19.85 11.14
C ALA A 89 2.65 19.64 10.59
N PRO A 90 3.73 19.91 11.35
CA PRO A 90 5.09 19.62 10.88
C PRO A 90 5.34 18.13 10.57
N GLU A 91 4.82 17.21 11.41
CA GLU A 91 4.98 15.76 11.17
C GLU A 91 4.27 15.31 9.88
N MET A 92 3.06 15.85 9.63
CA MET A 92 2.35 15.60 8.38
C MET A 92 3.10 16.19 7.18
N MET A 93 3.68 17.38 7.31
CA MET A 93 4.47 18.02 6.25
C MET A 93 5.72 17.21 5.88
N VAL A 94 6.35 16.50 6.81
CA VAL A 94 7.46 15.60 6.50
C VAL A 94 7.00 14.49 5.55
N THR A 95 5.87 13.85 5.84
CA THR A 95 5.33 12.77 4.99
C THR A 95 4.95 13.29 3.60
N ILE A 96 4.27 14.44 3.53
CA ILE A 96 3.91 15.09 2.27
C ILE A 96 5.18 15.49 1.48
N GLY A 97 6.19 16.01 2.17
CA GLY A 97 7.47 16.40 1.59
C GLY A 97 8.21 15.22 0.98
N VAL A 98 8.25 14.07 1.66
CA VAL A 98 8.85 12.83 1.12
C VAL A 98 8.14 12.39 -0.16
N ILE A 99 6.80 12.35 -0.16
CA ILE A 99 6.01 11.99 -1.36
C ILE A 99 6.29 12.99 -2.50
N ALA A 100 6.34 14.28 -2.20
CA ALA A 100 6.64 15.31 -3.20
C ALA A 100 8.05 15.13 -3.81
N ILE A 101 9.04 14.79 -2.99
CA ILE A 101 10.40 14.49 -3.44
C ILE A 101 10.42 13.24 -4.34
N GLU A 102 9.71 12.18 -3.99
CA GLU A 102 9.59 10.96 -4.81
C GLU A 102 8.97 11.27 -6.19
N VAL A 103 7.89 12.05 -6.23
CA VAL A 103 7.25 12.50 -7.47
C VAL A 103 8.20 13.37 -8.31
N LEU A 104 8.89 14.31 -7.68
CA LEU A 104 9.87 15.17 -8.35
C LEU A 104 11.02 14.33 -8.94
N ALA A 105 11.55 13.38 -8.18
CA ALA A 105 12.61 12.48 -8.64
C ALA A 105 12.14 11.67 -9.85
N TYR A 106 10.93 11.09 -9.81
CA TYR A 106 10.34 10.40 -10.94
C TYR A 106 10.29 11.30 -12.18
N ILE A 107 9.78 12.54 -12.06
CA ILE A 107 9.70 13.51 -13.16
C ILE A 107 11.09 13.80 -13.75
N ILE A 108 12.10 14.01 -12.91
CA ILE A 108 13.48 14.26 -13.35
C ILE A 108 14.00 13.06 -14.14
N PHE A 109 13.78 11.83 -13.66
CA PHE A 109 14.26 10.63 -14.32
C PHE A 109 13.62 10.42 -15.68
N VAL A 110 12.29 10.50 -15.79
CA VAL A 110 11.60 10.29 -17.08
C VAL A 110 11.89 11.39 -18.10
N ARG A 111 12.25 12.59 -17.66
CA ARG A 111 12.65 13.69 -18.56
C ARG A 111 14.11 13.61 -19.01
N LYS A 112 15.00 13.06 -18.17
CA LYS A 112 16.43 13.02 -18.44
C LYS A 112 16.87 11.76 -19.19
N PHE A 113 16.20 10.64 -18.97
CA PHE A 113 16.57 9.35 -19.55
C PHE A 113 15.60 8.92 -20.66
N PRO A 114 16.09 8.27 -21.73
CA PRO A 114 15.23 7.73 -22.78
C PRO A 114 14.47 6.51 -22.25
N ILE A 115 13.23 6.72 -21.79
CA ILE A 115 12.40 5.68 -21.17
C ILE A 115 11.55 4.87 -22.17
N LEU A 116 11.32 5.40 -23.37
CA LEU A 116 10.65 4.69 -24.45
C LEU A 116 11.71 4.13 -25.39
N PRO A 117 11.57 2.90 -25.88
CA PRO A 117 12.35 2.45 -27.02
C PRO A 117 12.17 3.47 -28.14
N GLY A 118 13.28 4.02 -28.64
CA GLY A 118 13.22 4.81 -29.87
C GLY A 118 12.51 3.99 -30.92
N HIS A 119 11.70 4.62 -31.77
CA HIS A 119 11.11 3.93 -32.91
C HIS A 119 12.25 3.34 -33.74
N SER A 120 12.62 2.09 -33.48
CA SER A 120 13.28 1.27 -34.48
C SER A 120 12.21 1.12 -35.54
N THR A 121 12.29 1.95 -36.57
CA THR A 121 11.57 1.76 -37.81
C THR A 121 11.87 0.32 -38.20
N SER A 122 10.93 -0.59 -37.98
CA SER A 122 10.95 -1.93 -38.58
C SER A 122 10.67 -1.75 -40.08
N SER A 123 11.60 -1.09 -40.75
CA SER A 123 11.79 -1.01 -42.18
C SER A 123 12.92 -2.00 -42.46
N ALA A 124 12.58 -3.29 -42.48
CA ALA A 124 13.36 -4.37 -43.10
C ALA A 124 12.74 -5.71 -42.72
N ALA A 125 11.63 -6.04 -43.38
CA ALA A 125 11.31 -7.40 -43.81
C ALA A 125 10.14 -7.28 -44.79
N GLU A 126 10.53 -7.08 -46.05
CA GLU A 126 9.75 -7.54 -47.22
C GLU A 126 9.27 -8.98 -47.04
#